data_AF-A0A524ID67-F1
#
_entry.id   AF-A0A524ID67-F1
#
_cell.length_a   1.000
_cell.length_b   1.000
_cell.length_c   1.000
_cell.angle_alpha   90.00
_cell.angle_beta   90.00
_cell.angle_gamma   90.00
#
_symmetry.space_group_name_H-M   'P 1'
#
loop_
_entity.id
_entity.type
_entity.pdbx_description
1 polymer ?
#
loop_
_entity_poly.entity_id
_entity_poly.type
_entity_poly.pdbx_seq_one_letter_code
_entity_poly.pdbx_strand_id
1 'polypeptide(L)'
;MIDPNALENWLNSTNARYRADELPPRHRPFRALSDFSREFSCSISLDSPIAKAIFDWFYKHSQPGSHAVGALFTGAFYFDACFWPLYIPIGYGTFSLNALECLETMPQPIKEHVGQSHQDLWDLARYWADCCDYAYGIDDISKQGKLNGKALAFIQNGNRELAGAIAQLVSPRPNAKAILALRMACEIFLKTLLIQERNLTDQHLKKLSHKIEDIAAECFAITRAPEFDAVAKTKGAFPAVSDRYDGVERKLSEVWNALCVTQIAATAVIRQYSDRDMRSQLFSPPKEGR
;
A
#
# COMPACT_ATOMS: atom_id res chain seq x y z
N MET A 1 33.17 26.65 -11.28
CA MET A 1 31.76 26.74 -11.72
C MET A 1 31.68 25.89 -12.98
N ILE A 2 30.86 24.84 -13.03
CA ILE A 2 30.79 23.96 -14.22
C ILE A 2 30.04 24.71 -15.33
N ASP A 3 30.56 24.64 -16.55
CA ASP A 3 29.90 25.15 -17.76
C ASP A 3 28.52 24.47 -17.94
N PRO A 4 27.42 25.24 -18.11
CA PRO A 4 26.09 24.68 -18.33
C PRO A 4 26.01 23.61 -19.42
N ASN A 5 26.74 23.80 -20.54
CA ASN A 5 26.77 22.82 -21.63
C ASN A 5 27.46 21.52 -21.22
N ALA A 6 28.53 21.61 -20.42
CA ALA A 6 29.21 20.44 -19.88
C ALA A 6 28.31 19.66 -18.89
N LEU A 7 27.56 20.38 -18.05
CA LEU A 7 26.59 19.77 -17.14
C LEU A 7 25.46 19.05 -17.91
N GLU A 8 24.93 19.67 -18.96
CA GLU A 8 23.88 19.07 -19.79
C GLU A 8 24.35 17.81 -20.52
N ASN A 9 25.55 17.84 -21.10
CA ASN A 9 26.15 16.65 -21.73
C ASN A 9 26.37 15.52 -20.72
N TRP A 10 26.84 15.86 -19.52
CA TRP A 10 27.03 14.90 -18.45
C TRP A 10 25.69 14.28 -18.00
N LEU A 11 24.64 15.10 -17.85
CA LEU A 11 23.29 14.64 -17.49
C LEU A 11 22.68 13.73 -18.55
N ASN A 12 22.85 14.05 -19.84
CA ASN A 12 22.40 13.22 -20.95
C ASN A 12 23.06 11.82 -20.93
N SER A 13 24.39 11.78 -20.78
CA SER A 13 25.15 10.53 -20.70
C SER A 13 24.76 9.71 -19.45
N THR A 14 24.64 10.39 -18.31
CA THR A 14 24.24 9.76 -17.04
C THR A 14 22.83 9.19 -17.09
N ASN A 15 21.87 9.92 -17.67
CA ASN A 15 20.51 9.39 -17.86
C ASN A 15 20.46 8.25 -18.89
N ALA A 16 21.38 8.18 -19.86
CA ALA A 16 21.52 7.01 -20.73
C ALA A 16 21.99 5.77 -19.94
N ARG A 17 22.98 5.93 -19.06
CA ARG A 17 23.40 4.85 -18.14
C ARG A 17 22.24 4.38 -17.26
N TYR A 18 21.55 5.31 -16.60
CA TYR A 18 20.41 4.97 -15.74
C TYR A 18 19.25 4.32 -16.48
N ARG A 19 19.06 4.62 -17.77
CA ARG A 19 18.08 3.91 -18.62
C ARG A 19 18.54 2.49 -18.92
N ALA A 20 19.82 2.28 -19.22
CA ALA A 20 20.38 0.95 -19.46
C ALA A 20 20.30 0.07 -18.19
N ASP A 21 20.46 0.68 -17.01
CA ASP A 21 20.36 0.00 -15.71
C ASP A 21 18.91 -0.14 -15.20
N GLU A 22 17.91 0.25 -16.00
CA GLU A 22 16.49 0.27 -15.63
C GLU A 22 16.19 1.04 -14.32
N LEU A 23 17.02 2.02 -13.96
CA LEU A 23 16.85 2.79 -12.73
C LEU A 23 15.56 3.62 -12.81
N PRO A 24 14.61 3.50 -11.85
CA PRO A 24 13.37 4.25 -11.89
C PRO A 24 13.58 5.77 -11.83
N PRO A 25 12.79 6.59 -12.57
CA PRO A 25 12.94 8.05 -12.61
C PRO A 25 13.10 8.71 -11.25
N ARG A 26 12.26 8.36 -10.26
CA ARG A 26 12.32 8.88 -8.88
C ARG A 26 13.68 8.75 -8.18
N HIS A 27 14.50 7.77 -8.53
CA HIS A 27 15.82 7.59 -7.92
C HIS A 27 16.92 8.37 -8.65
N ARG A 28 16.67 8.77 -9.90
CA ARG A 28 17.70 9.33 -10.79
C ARG A 28 18.26 10.67 -10.32
N PRO A 29 17.48 11.65 -9.81
CA PRO A 29 18.04 12.92 -9.32
C PRO A 29 19.02 12.72 -8.16
N PHE A 30 18.64 11.91 -7.17
CA PHE A 30 19.50 11.61 -6.02
C PHE A 30 20.71 10.76 -6.41
N ARG A 31 20.52 9.79 -7.30
CA ARG A 31 21.64 9.01 -7.83
C ARG A 31 22.61 9.87 -8.62
N ALA A 32 22.11 10.80 -9.44
CA ALA A 32 22.93 11.76 -10.18
C ALA A 32 23.70 12.68 -9.24
N LEU A 33 23.09 13.18 -8.17
CA LEU A 33 23.83 13.95 -7.17
C LEU A 33 25.00 13.16 -6.57
N SER A 34 24.74 11.90 -6.17
CA SER A 34 25.76 11.02 -5.62
C SER A 34 26.87 10.74 -6.63
N ASP A 35 26.52 10.40 -7.87
CA ASP A 35 27.48 10.07 -8.93
C ASP A 35 28.28 11.31 -9.34
N PHE A 36 27.64 12.48 -9.43
CA PHE A 36 28.32 13.75 -9.69
C PHE A 36 29.30 14.11 -8.58
N SER A 37 28.88 14.01 -7.32
CA SER A 37 29.75 14.26 -6.16
C SER A 37 30.99 13.37 -6.18
N ARG A 38 30.83 12.09 -6.55
CA ARG A 38 31.92 11.12 -6.70
C ARG A 38 32.82 11.43 -7.89
N GLU A 39 32.25 11.60 -9.08
CA GLU A 39 33.00 11.80 -10.33
C GLU A 39 33.78 13.11 -10.32
N PHE A 40 33.21 14.19 -9.76
CA PHE A 40 33.85 15.50 -9.65
C PHE A 40 34.56 15.74 -8.32
N SER A 41 34.61 14.73 -7.43
CA SER A 41 35.27 14.80 -6.11
C SER A 41 34.89 16.06 -5.31
N CYS A 42 33.59 16.36 -5.26
CA CYS A 42 33.06 17.55 -4.62
C CYS A 42 31.92 17.21 -3.66
N SER A 43 31.75 18.01 -2.59
CA SER A 43 30.58 17.93 -1.73
C SER A 43 29.51 18.90 -2.24
N ILE A 44 28.29 18.40 -2.41
CA ILE A 44 27.16 19.19 -2.94
C ILE A 44 26.08 19.28 -1.88
N SER A 45 25.77 20.51 -1.46
CA SER A 45 24.57 20.79 -0.69
C SER A 45 23.33 20.68 -1.57
N LEU A 46 22.24 20.14 -1.03
CA LEU A 46 20.94 20.05 -1.72
C LEU A 46 20.38 21.42 -2.13
N ASP A 47 20.73 22.48 -1.40
CA ASP A 47 20.30 23.85 -1.70
C ASP A 47 21.14 24.54 -2.79
N SER A 48 22.20 23.88 -3.27
CA SER A 48 23.13 24.46 -4.23
C SER A 48 22.50 24.64 -5.62
N PRO A 49 22.97 25.62 -6.42
CA PRO A 49 22.51 25.79 -7.80
C PRO A 49 22.71 24.55 -8.68
N ILE A 50 23.80 23.80 -8.45
CA ILE A 50 24.08 22.55 -9.18
C ILE A 50 23.05 21.48 -8.83
N ALA A 51 22.71 21.32 -7.56
CA ALA A 51 21.70 20.36 -7.14
C ALA A 51 20.33 20.70 -7.76
N LYS A 52 19.92 21.96 -7.73
CA LYS A 52 18.69 22.42 -8.39
C LYS A 52 18.71 22.14 -9.89
N ALA A 53 19.81 22.44 -10.58
CA ALA A 53 19.95 22.19 -12.02
C ALA A 53 19.84 20.70 -12.38
N ILE A 54 20.44 19.82 -11.57
CA ILE A 54 20.33 18.36 -11.74
C ILE A 54 18.87 17.92 -11.57
N PHE A 55 18.19 18.36 -10.50
CA PHE A 55 16.78 18.01 -10.25
C PHE A 55 15.86 18.50 -11.36
N ASP A 56 15.97 19.79 -11.73
CA ASP A 56 15.16 20.40 -12.78
C ASP A 56 15.34 19.69 -14.12
N TRP A 57 16.57 19.30 -14.46
CA TRP A 57 16.83 18.57 -15.68
C TRP A 57 16.10 17.23 -15.69
N PHE A 58 16.20 16.43 -14.62
CA PHE A 58 15.48 15.14 -14.56
C PHE A 58 13.96 15.32 -14.55
N TYR A 59 13.44 16.35 -13.89
CA TYR A 59 12.01 16.66 -13.87
C TYR A 59 11.50 17.01 -15.26
N LYS A 60 12.25 17.78 -16.06
CA LYS A 60 11.90 18.13 -17.46
C LYS A 60 12.02 16.96 -18.44
N HIS A 61 12.92 16.00 -18.19
CA HIS A 61 13.24 14.90 -19.11
C HIS A 61 12.63 13.55 -18.70
N SER A 62 11.49 13.60 -18.02
CA SER A 62 10.78 12.43 -17.54
C SER A 62 9.28 12.64 -17.63
N GLN A 63 8.50 11.56 -17.49
CA GLN A 63 7.05 11.68 -17.41
C GLN A 63 6.65 12.53 -16.19
N PRO A 64 5.69 13.48 -16.32
CA PRO A 64 5.16 14.23 -15.19
C PRO A 64 4.74 13.30 -14.04
N GLY A 65 5.11 13.66 -12.81
CA GLY A 65 4.83 12.86 -11.61
C GLY A 65 5.74 11.65 -11.39
N SER A 66 6.63 11.29 -12.33
CA SER A 66 7.52 10.12 -12.20
C SER A 66 8.58 10.24 -11.09
N HIS A 67 8.75 11.45 -10.55
CA HIS A 67 9.65 11.75 -9.44
C HIS A 67 8.95 11.93 -8.11
N ALA A 68 7.62 11.87 -8.07
CA ALA A 68 6.90 11.91 -6.82
C ALA A 68 7.36 10.73 -5.95
N VAL A 69 7.73 11.02 -4.70
CA VAL A 69 7.98 9.97 -3.70
C VAL A 69 6.70 9.14 -3.51
N GLY A 70 5.55 9.79 -3.68
CA GLY A 70 4.23 9.19 -3.57
C GLY A 70 3.80 9.02 -2.11
N ALA A 71 2.61 8.45 -1.94
CA ALA A 71 2.16 7.97 -0.64
C ALA A 71 2.95 6.69 -0.27
N LEU A 72 3.08 6.42 1.03
CA LEU A 72 3.65 5.16 1.52
C LEU A 72 2.78 3.96 1.06
N PHE A 73 1.47 4.20 1.05
CA PHE A 73 0.45 3.29 0.54
C PHE A 73 -0.72 4.12 0.02
N THR A 74 -1.38 3.63 -1.03
CA THR A 74 -2.64 4.20 -1.52
C THR A 74 -3.72 3.14 -1.32
N GLY A 75 -4.70 3.43 -0.45
CA GLY A 75 -5.95 2.70 -0.30
C GLY A 75 -7.02 3.20 -1.28
N ALA A 76 -8.22 2.62 -1.21
CA ALA A 76 -9.39 3.13 -1.94
C ALA A 76 -10.60 3.16 -1.01
N PHE A 77 -11.23 4.32 -0.85
CA PHE A 77 -12.42 4.50 -0.04
C PHE A 77 -13.65 4.60 -0.94
N TYR A 78 -14.65 3.75 -0.72
CA TYR A 78 -15.88 3.76 -1.49
C TYR A 78 -16.91 4.69 -0.85
N PHE A 79 -17.32 5.73 -1.58
CA PHE A 79 -18.34 6.66 -1.15
C PHE A 79 -19.11 7.21 -2.35
N ASP A 80 -20.44 7.26 -2.24
CA ASP A 80 -21.34 7.75 -3.29
C ASP A 80 -21.11 7.11 -4.67
N ALA A 81 -21.09 5.77 -4.70
CA ALA A 81 -20.84 4.94 -5.89
C ALA A 81 -19.48 5.13 -6.58
N CYS A 82 -18.54 5.85 -5.95
CA CYS A 82 -17.21 6.13 -6.48
C CYS A 82 -16.12 5.61 -5.53
N PHE A 83 -14.99 5.20 -6.10
CA PHE A 83 -13.78 4.92 -5.34
C PHE A 83 -12.88 6.15 -5.34
N TRP A 84 -12.54 6.60 -4.14
CA TRP A 84 -11.63 7.72 -3.90
C TRP A 84 -10.29 7.19 -3.42
N PRO A 85 -9.16 7.61 -4.03
CA PRO A 85 -7.85 7.22 -3.54
C PRO A 85 -7.62 7.80 -2.14
N LEU A 86 -7.19 6.93 -1.22
CA LEU A 86 -6.85 7.27 0.16
C LEU A 86 -5.34 7.20 0.32
N TYR A 87 -4.67 8.34 0.41
CA TYR A 87 -3.21 8.43 0.44
C TYR A 87 -2.70 8.38 1.87
N ILE A 88 -1.86 7.39 2.19
CA ILE A 88 -1.17 7.33 3.47
C ILE A 88 0.16 8.08 3.34
N PRO A 89 0.32 9.23 4.01
CA PRO A 89 1.51 10.06 3.84
C PRO A 89 2.73 9.39 4.46
N ILE A 90 3.90 9.70 3.91
CA ILE A 90 5.19 9.38 4.51
C ILE A 90 5.48 10.46 5.55
N GLY A 91 5.50 10.08 6.82
CA GLY A 91 5.81 10.99 7.93
C GLY A 91 6.93 10.44 8.81
N TYR A 92 7.85 11.33 9.20
CA TYR A 92 8.90 11.05 10.19
C TYR A 92 8.71 11.99 11.38
N GLY A 93 8.78 11.46 12.60
CA GLY A 93 8.59 12.22 13.84
C GLY A 93 7.12 12.29 14.29
N THR A 94 6.76 13.37 14.99
CA THR A 94 5.40 13.59 15.52
C THR A 94 4.63 14.52 14.59
N PHE A 95 3.49 14.07 14.09
CA PHE A 95 2.61 14.84 13.21
C PHE A 95 1.15 14.47 13.47
N SER A 96 0.24 15.41 13.21
CA SER A 96 -1.20 15.17 13.28
C SER A 96 -1.68 14.77 11.89
N LEU A 97 -2.42 13.67 11.80
CA LEU A 97 -3.07 13.25 10.56
C LEU A 97 -4.58 13.31 10.71
N ASN A 98 -5.26 13.70 9.63
CA ASN A 98 -6.70 13.63 9.51
C ASN A 98 -7.07 12.69 8.35
N ALA A 99 -7.94 11.71 8.62
CA ALA A 99 -8.39 10.74 7.61
C ALA A 99 -9.06 11.41 6.40
N LEU A 100 -9.80 12.52 6.60
CA LEU A 100 -10.43 13.29 5.52
C LEU A 100 -9.41 14.03 4.65
N GLU A 101 -8.29 14.48 5.24
CA GLU A 101 -7.21 15.13 4.48
C GLU A 101 -6.48 14.14 3.58
N CYS A 102 -6.42 12.86 3.97
CA CYS A 102 -5.83 11.77 3.18
C CYS A 102 -6.65 11.42 1.91
N LEU A 103 -7.89 11.91 1.79
CA LEU A 103 -8.70 11.82 0.56
C LEU A 103 -8.41 13.02 -0.35
N GLU A 104 -7.15 13.19 -0.77
CA GLU A 104 -6.66 14.42 -1.41
C GLU A 104 -7.48 14.87 -2.63
N THR A 105 -7.95 13.92 -3.45
CA THR A 105 -8.71 14.21 -4.68
C THR A 105 -10.22 14.31 -4.46
N MET A 106 -10.72 14.04 -3.25
CA MET A 106 -12.15 14.17 -2.93
C MET A 106 -12.50 15.66 -2.73
N PRO A 107 -13.50 16.21 -3.45
CA PRO A 107 -13.95 17.59 -3.25
C PRO A 107 -14.38 17.88 -1.81
N GLN A 108 -14.08 19.09 -1.33
CA GLN A 108 -14.39 19.51 0.04
C GLN A 108 -15.86 19.33 0.45
N PRO A 109 -16.87 19.65 -0.39
CA PRO A 109 -18.28 19.41 -0.04
C PRO A 109 -18.62 17.93 0.19
N ILE A 110 -17.93 17.01 -0.50
CA ILE A 110 -18.13 15.56 -0.33
C ILE A 110 -17.47 15.10 0.98
N LYS A 111 -16.27 15.62 1.30
CA LYS A 111 -15.63 15.36 2.60
C LYS A 111 -16.50 15.82 3.77
N GLU A 112 -17.13 16.98 3.64
CA GLU A 112 -18.08 17.50 4.63
C GLU A 112 -19.29 16.58 4.79
N HIS A 113 -19.83 16.03 3.69
CA HIS A 113 -20.90 15.05 3.76
C HIS A 113 -20.49 13.78 4.53
N VAL A 114 -19.29 13.24 4.25
CA VAL A 114 -18.74 12.10 4.99
C VAL A 114 -18.60 12.45 6.48
N GLY A 115 -18.14 13.67 6.81
CA GLY A 115 -17.98 14.14 8.18
C GLY A 115 -19.27 14.38 8.95
N GLN A 116 -20.40 14.61 8.26
CA GLN A 116 -21.71 14.80 8.89
C GLN A 116 -22.37 13.49 9.34
N SER A 117 -22.06 12.39 8.64
CA SER A 117 -22.54 11.06 8.98
C SER A 117 -21.57 10.40 9.96
N HIS A 118 -22.04 10.15 11.19
CA HIS A 118 -21.22 9.45 12.18
C HIS A 118 -20.78 8.08 11.66
N GLN A 119 -21.66 7.35 10.98
CA GLN A 119 -21.33 6.03 10.46
C GLN A 119 -20.22 6.11 9.39
N ASP A 120 -20.36 6.99 8.40
CA ASP A 120 -19.39 7.09 7.29
C ASP A 120 -18.04 7.61 7.77
N LEU A 121 -18.03 8.59 8.69
CA LEU A 121 -16.80 9.08 9.31
C LEU A 121 -16.09 7.98 10.09
N TRP A 122 -16.83 7.14 10.82
CA TRP A 122 -16.26 6.03 11.58
C TRP A 122 -15.76 4.90 10.70
N ASP A 123 -16.46 4.60 9.60
CA ASP A 123 -16.01 3.61 8.63
C ASP A 123 -14.74 4.09 7.90
N LEU A 124 -14.68 5.38 7.52
CA LEU A 124 -13.46 5.99 7.02
C LEU A 124 -12.32 5.90 8.04
N ALA A 125 -12.56 6.30 9.29
CA ALA A 125 -11.52 6.31 10.32
C ALA A 125 -10.96 4.91 10.61
N ARG A 126 -11.82 3.88 10.66
CA ARG A 126 -11.40 2.49 10.85
C ARG A 126 -10.59 1.98 9.67
N TYR A 127 -11.09 2.20 8.45
CA TYR A 127 -10.40 1.76 7.24
C TYR A 127 -9.05 2.49 7.09
N TRP A 128 -9.02 3.79 7.35
CA TRP A 128 -7.80 4.60 7.35
C TRP A 128 -6.78 4.11 8.38
N ALA A 129 -7.20 3.80 9.61
CA ALA A 129 -6.30 3.25 10.63
C ALA A 129 -5.69 1.91 10.18
N ASP A 130 -6.48 1.04 9.57
CA ASP A 130 -5.98 -0.22 9.00
C ASP A 130 -4.98 0.03 7.86
N CYS A 131 -5.25 1.00 6.97
CA CYS A 131 -4.31 1.39 5.92
C CYS A 131 -3.01 1.96 6.48
N CYS A 132 -3.06 2.76 7.56
CA CYS A 132 -1.87 3.27 8.23
C CYS A 132 -1.02 2.15 8.84
N ASP A 133 -1.63 1.26 9.62
CA ASP A 133 -0.93 0.13 10.23
C ASP A 133 -0.30 -0.77 9.16
N TYR A 134 -1.04 -1.04 8.09
CA TYR A 134 -0.54 -1.79 6.95
C TYR A 134 0.65 -1.11 6.27
N ALA A 135 0.53 0.19 5.92
CA ALA A 135 1.52 0.94 5.16
C ALA A 135 2.87 1.02 5.87
N TYR A 136 2.86 1.36 7.16
CA TYR A 136 4.08 1.42 7.95
C TYR A 136 4.59 0.03 8.31
N GLY A 137 3.69 -0.90 8.64
CA GLY A 137 4.08 -2.23 9.06
C GLY A 137 4.69 -3.08 7.94
N ILE A 138 4.25 -2.95 6.67
CA ILE A 138 4.86 -3.68 5.55
C ILE A 138 6.30 -3.21 5.26
N ASP A 139 6.55 -1.90 5.42
CA ASP A 139 7.88 -1.30 5.30
C ASP A 139 8.78 -1.76 6.47
N ASP A 140 8.25 -1.75 7.70
CA ASP A 140 8.95 -2.21 8.90
C ASP A 140 9.32 -3.71 8.81
N ILE A 141 8.38 -4.58 8.44
CA ILE A 141 8.60 -6.03 8.32
C ILE A 141 9.69 -6.35 7.30
N SER A 142 9.72 -5.62 6.18
CA SER A 142 10.71 -5.81 5.12
C SER A 142 12.14 -5.47 5.58
N LYS A 143 12.28 -4.63 6.62
CA LYS A 143 13.58 -4.17 7.15
C LYS A 143 14.03 -4.94 8.39
N GLN A 144 13.08 -5.42 9.21
CA GLN A 144 13.37 -5.99 10.53
C GLN A 144 13.65 -7.50 10.52
N GLY A 145 13.41 -8.20 9.40
CA GLY A 145 13.67 -9.64 9.30
C GLY A 145 12.77 -10.51 10.19
N LYS A 146 11.58 -10.03 10.55
CA LYS A 146 10.62 -10.73 11.42
C LYS A 146 9.91 -11.92 10.73
N LEU A 147 9.98 -12.01 9.41
CA LEU A 147 9.42 -13.11 8.62
C LEU A 147 10.50 -14.01 8.04
N ASN A 148 10.23 -15.32 7.98
CA ASN A 148 11.06 -16.25 7.23
C ASN A 148 10.99 -15.93 5.72
N GLY A 149 12.00 -16.36 4.95
CA GLY A 149 12.13 -15.97 3.55
C GLY A 149 10.91 -16.32 2.67
N LYS A 150 10.22 -17.43 2.97
CA LYS A 150 9.01 -17.84 2.24
C LYS A 150 7.82 -16.96 2.60
N ALA A 151 7.60 -16.69 3.89
CA ALA A 151 6.55 -15.78 4.34
C ALA A 151 6.77 -14.36 3.81
N LEU A 152 8.02 -13.88 3.81
CA LEU A 152 8.37 -12.58 3.23
C LEU A 152 8.08 -12.51 1.72
N ALA A 153 8.38 -13.56 0.95
CA ALA A 153 8.03 -13.60 -0.46
C ALA A 153 6.50 -13.58 -0.68
N PHE A 154 5.75 -14.30 0.16
CA PHE A 154 4.28 -14.31 0.10
C PHE A 154 3.70 -12.94 0.43
N ILE A 155 4.12 -12.29 1.51
CA ILE A 155 3.57 -10.98 1.89
C ILE A 155 3.85 -9.91 0.83
N GLN A 156 5.03 -9.96 0.20
CA GLN A 156 5.36 -9.08 -0.93
C GLN A 156 4.47 -9.33 -2.15
N ASN A 157 4.15 -10.60 -2.45
CA ASN A 157 3.20 -10.92 -3.52
C ASN A 157 1.78 -10.42 -3.18
N GLY A 158 1.33 -10.62 -1.94
CA GLY A 158 0.03 -10.12 -1.47
C GLY A 158 -0.07 -8.60 -1.58
N ASN A 159 1.01 -7.88 -1.24
CA ASN A 159 1.09 -6.44 -1.40
C ASN A 159 0.96 -6.00 -2.88
N ARG A 160 1.62 -6.70 -3.81
CA ARG A 160 1.51 -6.40 -5.25
C ARG A 160 0.09 -6.62 -5.77
N GLU A 161 -0.55 -7.71 -5.36
CA GLU A 161 -1.94 -8.01 -5.74
C GLU A 161 -2.92 -6.98 -5.18
N LEU A 162 -2.77 -6.59 -3.91
CA LEU A 162 -3.59 -5.55 -3.29
C LEU A 162 -3.41 -4.19 -3.99
N ALA A 163 -2.16 -3.77 -4.21
CA ALA A 163 -1.85 -2.52 -4.90
C ALA A 163 -2.39 -2.52 -6.34
N GLY A 164 -2.25 -3.64 -7.07
CA GLY A 164 -2.78 -3.79 -8.42
C GLY A 164 -4.31 -3.77 -8.46
N ALA A 165 -4.98 -4.32 -7.46
CA ALA A 165 -6.44 -4.24 -7.32
C ALA A 165 -6.90 -2.81 -7.02
N ILE A 166 -6.24 -2.12 -6.09
CA ILE A 166 -6.57 -0.73 -5.74
C ILE A 166 -6.37 0.20 -6.95
N ALA A 167 -5.28 0.05 -7.71
CA ALA A 167 -5.03 0.82 -8.91
C ALA A 167 -6.15 0.70 -9.96
N GLN A 168 -6.79 -0.47 -10.06
CA GLN A 168 -7.94 -0.69 -10.92
C GLN A 168 -9.20 0.03 -10.42
N LEU A 169 -9.37 0.16 -9.10
CA LEU A 169 -10.53 0.79 -8.47
C LEU A 169 -10.48 2.31 -8.50
N VAL A 170 -9.31 2.90 -8.26
CA VAL A 170 -9.13 4.36 -8.25
C VAL A 170 -8.89 4.96 -9.65
N SER A 171 -8.99 4.13 -10.69
CA SER A 171 -8.90 4.60 -12.07
C SER A 171 -10.16 5.37 -12.48
N PRO A 172 -10.10 6.23 -13.51
CA PRO A 172 -11.29 6.96 -13.99
C PRO A 172 -12.46 6.07 -14.42
N ARG A 173 -12.20 4.78 -14.68
CA ARG A 173 -13.21 3.76 -14.97
C ARG A 173 -12.95 2.55 -14.08
N PRO A 174 -13.47 2.54 -12.84
CA PRO A 174 -13.22 1.47 -11.88
C PRO A 174 -13.54 0.10 -12.47
N ASN A 175 -12.59 -0.83 -12.38
CA ASN A 175 -12.78 -2.17 -12.92
C ASN A 175 -13.22 -3.14 -11.81
N ALA A 176 -14.47 -3.59 -11.87
CA ALA A 176 -15.02 -4.52 -10.89
C ALA A 176 -14.29 -5.88 -10.85
N LYS A 177 -13.53 -6.25 -11.89
CA LYS A 177 -12.67 -7.45 -11.88
C LYS A 177 -11.54 -7.39 -10.85
N ALA A 178 -11.25 -6.22 -10.27
CA ALA A 178 -10.33 -6.08 -9.16
C ALA A 178 -10.68 -7.01 -7.98
N ILE A 179 -11.95 -7.40 -7.81
CA ILE A 179 -12.39 -8.35 -6.78
C ILE A 179 -11.64 -9.69 -6.83
N LEU A 180 -11.19 -10.11 -8.01
CA LEU A 180 -10.41 -11.35 -8.19
C LEU A 180 -8.99 -11.21 -7.64
N ALA A 181 -8.37 -10.04 -7.86
CA ALA A 181 -7.06 -9.71 -7.31
C ALA A 181 -7.15 -9.50 -5.78
N LEU A 182 -8.23 -8.87 -5.28
CA LEU A 182 -8.49 -8.76 -3.84
C LEU A 182 -8.63 -10.11 -3.16
N ARG A 183 -9.34 -11.05 -3.79
CA ARG A 183 -9.46 -12.44 -3.33
C ARG A 183 -8.09 -13.11 -3.24
N MET A 184 -7.26 -12.96 -4.28
CA MET A 184 -5.90 -13.51 -4.29
C MET A 184 -5.02 -12.89 -3.21
N ALA A 185 -5.04 -11.56 -3.07
CA ALA A 185 -4.30 -10.86 -2.03
C ALA A 185 -4.72 -11.35 -0.63
N CYS A 186 -6.01 -11.45 -0.35
CA CYS A 186 -6.53 -11.95 0.93
C CYS A 186 -6.02 -13.37 1.22
N GLU A 187 -6.11 -14.26 0.24
CA GLU A 187 -5.62 -15.64 0.36
C GLU A 187 -4.11 -15.69 0.64
N ILE A 188 -3.32 -14.83 -0.02
CA ILE A 188 -1.87 -14.74 0.16
C ILE A 188 -1.49 -14.21 1.55
N PHE A 189 -2.17 -13.17 2.04
CA PHE A 189 -1.91 -12.63 3.38
C PHE A 189 -2.18 -13.67 4.46
N LEU A 190 -3.34 -14.33 4.43
CA LEU A 190 -3.66 -15.38 5.40
C LEU A 190 -2.66 -16.55 5.33
N LYS A 191 -2.27 -16.97 4.11
CA LYS A 191 -1.24 -18.00 3.92
C LYS A 191 0.13 -17.58 4.43
N THR A 192 0.47 -16.29 4.38
CA THR A 192 1.73 -15.76 4.93
C THR A 192 1.86 -16.13 6.40
N LEU A 193 0.80 -15.92 7.18
CA LEU A 193 0.78 -16.26 8.59
C LEU A 193 0.96 -17.78 8.81
N LEU A 194 0.22 -18.61 8.09
CA LEU A 194 0.34 -20.06 8.24
C LEU A 194 1.73 -20.59 7.83
N ILE A 195 2.36 -19.99 6.80
CA ILE A 195 3.74 -20.31 6.42
C ILE A 195 4.70 -19.96 7.55
N GLN A 196 4.53 -18.79 8.17
CA GLN A 196 5.38 -18.33 9.25
C GLN A 196 5.22 -19.20 10.51
N GLU A 197 3.99 -19.48 10.91
CA GLU A 197 3.67 -20.15 12.18
C GLU A 197 3.77 -21.68 12.11
N ARG A 198 3.59 -22.28 10.94
CA ARG A 198 3.54 -23.75 10.76
C ARG A 198 4.53 -24.30 9.75
N ASN A 199 5.38 -23.47 9.15
CA ASN A 199 6.34 -23.88 8.12
C ASN A 199 5.69 -24.69 6.97
N LEU A 200 4.52 -24.23 6.49
CA LEU A 200 3.76 -24.97 5.48
C LEU A 200 4.52 -25.12 4.15
N THR A 201 4.54 -26.35 3.64
CA THR A 201 5.06 -26.69 2.31
C THR A 201 4.09 -26.30 1.21
N ASP A 202 4.54 -26.27 -0.05
CA ASP A 202 3.68 -25.93 -1.19
C ASP A 202 2.53 -26.93 -1.38
N GLN A 203 2.74 -28.20 -1.00
CA GLN A 203 1.67 -29.20 -1.01
C GLN A 203 0.56 -28.86 -0.01
N HIS A 204 0.91 -28.39 1.19
CA HIS A 204 -0.09 -27.93 2.16
C HIS A 204 -0.83 -26.69 1.65
N LEU A 205 -0.11 -25.72 1.09
CA LEU A 205 -0.70 -24.48 0.57
C LEU A 205 -1.66 -24.71 -0.61
N LYS A 206 -1.39 -25.72 -1.45
CA LYS A 206 -2.28 -26.14 -2.53
C LYS A 206 -3.60 -26.71 -2.01
N LYS A 207 -3.58 -27.50 -0.93
CA LYS A 207 -4.81 -28.06 -0.30
C LYS A 207 -5.70 -26.98 0.31
N LEU A 208 -5.10 -25.88 0.75
CA LEU A 208 -5.80 -24.71 1.30
C LEU A 208 -6.32 -23.76 0.20
N SER A 209 -5.97 -23.98 -1.07
CA SER A 209 -6.34 -23.08 -2.16
C SER A 209 -7.84 -22.83 -2.17
N HIS A 210 -8.23 -21.56 -2.28
CA HIS A 210 -9.61 -21.12 -2.46
C HIS A 210 -10.55 -21.24 -1.25
N LYS A 211 -10.02 -21.50 -0.06
CA LYS A 211 -10.78 -21.66 1.18
C LYS A 211 -10.47 -20.53 2.17
N ILE A 212 -10.77 -19.28 1.78
CA ILE A 212 -10.39 -18.11 2.57
C ILE A 212 -10.93 -18.20 4.00
N GLU A 213 -12.18 -18.64 4.14
CA GLU A 213 -12.85 -18.80 5.43
C GLU A 213 -12.13 -19.82 6.32
N ASP A 214 -11.75 -20.97 5.77
CA ASP A 214 -11.03 -22.01 6.50
C ASP A 214 -9.63 -21.55 6.89
N ILE A 215 -8.90 -20.91 5.96
CA ILE A 215 -7.56 -20.37 6.23
C ILE A 215 -7.64 -19.30 7.33
N ALA A 216 -8.64 -18.41 7.28
CA ALA A 216 -8.84 -17.37 8.29
C ALA A 216 -9.19 -17.98 9.66
N ALA A 217 -10.03 -19.00 9.71
CA ALA A 217 -10.33 -19.73 10.94
C ALA A 217 -9.07 -20.40 11.53
N GLU A 218 -8.20 -20.95 10.69
CA GLU A 218 -6.90 -21.47 11.13
C GLU A 218 -5.97 -20.36 11.68
N CYS A 219 -5.93 -19.19 11.03
CA CYS A 219 -5.17 -18.03 11.50
C CYS A 219 -5.69 -17.56 12.87
N PHE A 220 -7.01 -17.52 13.05
CA PHE A 220 -7.63 -17.19 14.34
C PHE A 220 -7.30 -18.23 15.40
N ALA A 221 -7.30 -19.51 15.08
CA ALA A 221 -6.95 -20.56 16.04
C ALA A 221 -5.52 -20.43 16.59
N ILE A 222 -4.59 -19.92 15.76
CA ILE A 222 -3.19 -19.71 16.14
C ILE A 222 -3.01 -18.42 16.96
N THR A 223 -3.55 -17.30 16.46
CA THR A 223 -3.25 -15.96 17.01
C THR A 223 -4.27 -15.45 18.01
N ARG A 224 -5.51 -15.96 17.95
CA ARG A 224 -6.68 -15.41 18.64
C ARG A 224 -7.01 -13.95 18.29
N ALA A 225 -6.44 -13.40 17.21
CA ALA A 225 -6.75 -12.04 16.79
C ALA A 225 -8.14 -11.96 16.16
N PRO A 226 -9.06 -11.11 16.68
CA PRO A 226 -10.46 -11.09 16.28
C PRO A 226 -10.69 -10.74 14.80
N GLU A 227 -9.74 -10.04 14.17
CA GLU A 227 -9.78 -9.74 12.74
C GLU A 227 -9.82 -11.00 11.87
N PHE A 228 -9.10 -12.07 12.25
CA PHE A 228 -9.16 -13.32 11.50
C PHE A 228 -10.50 -14.03 11.65
N ASP A 229 -11.13 -13.95 12.82
CA ASP A 229 -12.49 -14.47 13.03
C ASP A 229 -13.52 -13.67 12.21
N ALA A 230 -13.36 -12.34 12.13
CA ALA A 230 -14.20 -11.49 11.28
C ALA A 230 -14.08 -11.88 9.79
N VAL A 231 -12.86 -12.11 9.31
CA VAL A 231 -12.62 -12.59 7.93
C VAL A 231 -13.25 -13.96 7.72
N ALA A 232 -13.08 -14.90 8.66
CA ALA A 232 -13.64 -16.25 8.59
C ALA A 232 -15.18 -16.27 8.52
N LYS A 233 -15.84 -15.29 9.17
CA LYS A 233 -17.29 -15.15 9.18
C LYS A 233 -17.85 -14.41 7.96
N THR A 234 -17.01 -13.80 7.13
CA THR A 234 -17.49 -13.02 5.98
C THR A 234 -17.78 -13.92 4.78
N LYS A 235 -18.96 -14.55 4.80
CA LYS A 235 -19.43 -15.39 3.68
C LYS A 235 -19.73 -14.54 2.45
N GLY A 236 -19.24 -14.97 1.29
CA GLY A 236 -19.60 -14.39 0.00
C GLY A 236 -18.98 -13.01 -0.29
N ALA A 237 -17.98 -12.57 0.48
CA ALA A 237 -17.23 -11.36 0.14
C ALA A 237 -16.47 -11.48 -1.19
N PHE A 238 -16.11 -12.71 -1.58
CA PHE A 238 -15.42 -12.97 -2.83
C PHE A 238 -16.25 -13.89 -3.73
N PRO A 239 -16.22 -13.69 -5.05
CA PRO A 239 -16.85 -14.61 -5.99
C PRO A 239 -16.13 -15.97 -5.97
N ALA A 240 -16.84 -17.01 -6.43
CA ALA A 240 -16.20 -18.31 -6.61
C ALA A 240 -15.16 -18.23 -7.74
N VAL A 241 -14.18 -19.14 -7.72
CA VAL A 241 -13.10 -19.14 -8.74
C VAL A 241 -13.66 -19.43 -10.13
N SER A 242 -14.74 -20.21 -10.22
CA SER A 242 -15.50 -20.47 -11.44
C SER A 242 -15.96 -19.18 -12.13
N ASP A 243 -16.36 -18.19 -11.33
CA ASP A 243 -17.00 -16.96 -11.81
C ASP A 243 -16.03 -16.04 -12.56
N ARG A 244 -14.73 -16.39 -12.64
CA ARG A 244 -13.72 -15.69 -13.43
C ARG A 244 -14.06 -15.63 -14.92
N TYR A 245 -14.82 -16.63 -15.40
CA TYR A 245 -15.21 -16.77 -16.80
C TYR A 245 -16.62 -16.26 -17.06
N ASP A 246 -17.35 -15.90 -16.02
CA ASP A 246 -18.71 -15.42 -16.16
C ASP A 246 -18.67 -13.93 -16.50
N GLY A 247 -19.35 -13.53 -17.57
CA GLY A 247 -19.43 -12.14 -18.03
C GLY A 247 -20.22 -11.20 -17.11
N VAL A 248 -20.47 -11.60 -15.87
CA VAL A 248 -21.29 -10.87 -14.90
C VAL A 248 -20.48 -9.73 -14.30
N GLU A 249 -20.90 -8.50 -14.59
CA GLU A 249 -20.33 -7.30 -13.98
C GLU A 249 -20.80 -7.16 -12.53
N ARG A 250 -19.85 -7.07 -11.60
CA ARG A 250 -20.13 -6.96 -10.16
C ARG A 250 -20.35 -5.51 -9.76
N LYS A 251 -21.22 -5.28 -8.76
CA LYS A 251 -21.45 -3.93 -8.23
C LYS A 251 -20.20 -3.44 -7.49
N LEU A 252 -19.87 -2.16 -7.63
CA LEU A 252 -18.71 -1.57 -6.94
C LEU A 252 -18.80 -1.68 -5.41
N SER A 253 -20.01 -1.66 -4.84
CA SER A 253 -20.24 -1.92 -3.41
C SER A 253 -19.83 -3.33 -2.97
N GLU A 254 -19.97 -4.34 -3.84
CA GLU A 254 -19.50 -5.70 -3.56
C GLU A 254 -17.97 -5.74 -3.57
N VAL A 255 -17.34 -5.00 -4.49
CA VAL A 255 -15.88 -4.88 -4.57
C VAL A 255 -15.32 -4.12 -3.37
N TRP A 256 -16.05 -3.12 -2.87
CA TRP A 256 -15.71 -2.41 -1.63
C TRP A 256 -15.71 -3.35 -0.42
N ASN A 257 -16.73 -4.19 -0.28
CA ASN A 257 -16.78 -5.19 0.80
C ASN A 257 -15.59 -6.15 0.71
N ALA A 258 -15.26 -6.63 -0.49
CA ALA A 258 -14.08 -7.48 -0.71
C ALA A 258 -12.78 -6.75 -0.33
N LEU A 259 -12.65 -5.47 -0.68
CA LEU A 259 -11.48 -4.65 -0.33
C LEU A 259 -11.34 -4.49 1.17
N CYS A 260 -12.43 -4.21 1.89
CA CYS A 260 -12.43 -4.13 3.35
C CYS A 260 -11.95 -5.43 3.99
N VAL A 261 -12.48 -6.58 3.55
CA VAL A 261 -12.08 -7.90 4.07
C VAL A 261 -10.59 -8.17 3.79
N THR A 262 -10.13 -7.89 2.56
CA THR A 262 -8.71 -8.03 2.21
C THR A 262 -7.83 -7.12 3.05
N GLN A 263 -8.23 -5.86 3.27
CA GLN A 263 -7.46 -4.91 4.08
C GLN A 263 -7.41 -5.35 5.55
N ILE A 264 -8.52 -5.85 6.11
CA ILE A 264 -8.56 -6.41 7.47
C ILE A 264 -7.60 -7.60 7.57
N ALA A 265 -7.66 -8.55 6.64
CA ALA A 265 -6.77 -9.71 6.63
C ALA A 265 -5.29 -9.30 6.50
N ALA A 266 -4.98 -8.38 5.59
CA ALA A 266 -3.65 -7.86 5.38
C ALA A 266 -3.10 -7.20 6.64
N THR A 267 -3.87 -6.29 7.22
CA THR A 267 -3.47 -5.53 8.42
C THR A 267 -3.34 -6.44 9.64
N ALA A 268 -4.26 -7.40 9.81
CA ALA A 268 -4.17 -8.38 10.91
C ALA A 268 -2.85 -9.16 10.87
N VAL A 269 -2.41 -9.60 9.68
CA VAL A 269 -1.10 -10.25 9.50
C VAL A 269 0.04 -9.28 9.82
N ILE A 270 -0.02 -8.05 9.32
CA ILE A 270 1.00 -7.04 9.60
C ILE A 270 1.14 -6.77 11.10
N ARG A 271 0.04 -6.64 11.85
CA ARG A 271 0.03 -6.42 13.30
C ARG A 271 0.67 -7.56 14.08
N GLN A 272 0.66 -8.80 13.57
CA GLN A 272 1.35 -9.91 14.24
C GLN A 272 2.88 -9.78 14.20
N TYR A 273 3.40 -9.09 13.18
CA TYR A 273 4.85 -9.02 12.92
C TYR A 273 5.37 -7.58 12.88
N SER A 274 4.59 -6.62 13.36
CA SER A 274 5.01 -5.22 13.50
C SER A 274 4.51 -4.68 14.82
N ASP A 275 5.13 -3.61 15.30
CA ASP A 275 4.73 -2.93 16.55
C ASP A 275 3.65 -1.86 16.28
N ARG A 276 2.96 -1.95 15.12
CA ARG A 276 1.97 -0.99 14.66
C ARG A 276 0.58 -1.45 15.07
N ASP A 277 -0.12 -0.62 15.82
CA ASP A 277 -1.54 -0.79 16.13
C ASP A 277 -2.19 0.56 16.44
N MET A 278 -2.38 1.36 15.39
CA MET A 278 -3.06 2.64 15.44
C MET A 278 -4.55 2.45 15.73
N ARG A 279 -5.14 1.34 15.26
CA ARG A 279 -6.54 1.04 15.50
C ARG A 279 -6.85 0.92 16.99
N SER A 280 -6.04 0.19 17.77
CA SER A 280 -6.26 0.16 19.22
C SER A 280 -6.03 1.52 19.87
N GLN A 281 -5.11 2.34 19.38
CA GLN A 281 -4.88 3.69 19.93
C GLN A 281 -6.07 4.64 19.70
N LEU A 282 -6.73 4.54 18.54
CA LEU A 282 -7.86 5.40 18.17
C LEU A 282 -9.18 4.94 18.79
N PHE A 283 -9.35 3.63 18.99
CA PHE A 283 -10.64 3.04 19.36
C PHE A 283 -10.64 2.31 20.71
N SER A 284 -9.53 2.36 21.47
CA SER A 284 -9.56 1.94 22.87
C SER A 284 -10.50 2.85 23.65
N PRO A 285 -11.28 2.30 24.61
CA PRO A 285 -11.98 3.15 25.57
C PRO A 285 -10.96 4.06 26.28
N PRO A 286 -11.33 5.31 26.60
CA PRO A 286 -10.43 6.21 27.33
C PRO A 286 -9.95 5.49 28.58
N LYS A 287 -8.63 5.49 28.80
CA LYS A 287 -8.06 4.99 30.05
C LYS A 287 -8.71 5.79 31.18
N GLU A 288 -9.49 5.12 32.02
CA GLU A 288 -9.98 5.72 33.26
C GLU A 288 -8.78 6.24 34.05
N GLY A 289 -8.73 7.57 34.22
CA GLY A 289 -7.94 8.25 35.25
C GLY A 289 -6.42 8.32 35.05
N ARG A 290 -5.94 9.54 34.78
CA ARG A 290 -4.98 10.21 35.66
C ARG A 290 -5.40 11.65 35.84
#